data_AF-A0A5H2YC42-F1
#
_entry.id   AF-A0A5H2YC42-F1
#
_cell.length_a   1.000
_cell.length_b   1.000
_cell.length_c   1.000
_cell.angle_alpha   90.00
_cell.angle_beta   90.00
_cell.angle_gamma   90.00
#
_symmetry.space_group_name_H-M   'P 1'
#
loop_
_entity.id
_entity.type
_entity.pdbx_description
1 polymer ?
#
loop_
_entity_poly.entity_id
_entity_poly.type
_entity_poly.pdbx_seq_one_letter_code
_entity_poly.pdbx_strand_id
1 'polypeptide(L)'
;MTTTKDPLFTIFDSTELERDIALMDRVKEKFELKSDSGLARMIGAHKSVLSEIRSYAKSVANGNTPEGKARTLTALQRLRAFNHLGYAWARDALMAAFPEAVREELRKSDNERTHANVVDAAEPRRTKVRSKAQTGTVS
;
A
#
# COMPACT_ATOMS: atom_id res chain seq x y z
N MET A 1 6.76 -27.50 -4.62
CA MET A 1 6.16 -26.34 -5.31
C MET A 1 7.10 -25.18 -5.09
N THR A 2 7.76 -24.69 -6.13
CA THR A 2 8.61 -23.50 -6.04
C THR A 2 7.74 -22.33 -5.61
N THR A 3 7.97 -21.80 -4.41
CA THR A 3 7.40 -20.55 -3.94
C THR A 3 7.84 -19.46 -4.93
N THR A 4 6.96 -19.11 -5.87
CA THR A 4 7.18 -18.01 -6.80
C THR A 4 7.34 -16.76 -5.94
N LYS A 5 8.57 -16.29 -5.80
CA LYS A 5 8.91 -15.11 -5.00
C LYS A 5 8.17 -13.91 -5.57
N ASP A 6 7.39 -13.21 -4.74
CA ASP A 6 6.65 -12.03 -5.18
C ASP A 6 7.65 -10.86 -5.38
N PRO A 7 7.67 -10.23 -6.57
CA PRO A 7 8.59 -9.14 -6.89
C PRO A 7 8.49 -7.94 -5.93
N LEU A 8 7.33 -7.71 -5.32
CA LEU A 8 7.15 -6.62 -4.35
C LEU A 8 8.02 -6.79 -3.10
N PHE A 9 8.36 -8.03 -2.73
CA PHE A 9 9.09 -8.35 -1.51
C PHE A 9 10.52 -8.85 -1.77
N THR A 10 10.94 -8.92 -3.03
CA THR A 10 12.29 -9.36 -3.42
C THR A 10 13.04 -8.25 -4.15
N ILE A 11 13.30 -7.18 -3.40
CA ILE A 11 13.92 -5.94 -3.90
C ILE A 11 15.28 -6.19 -4.56
N PHE A 12 16.06 -7.16 -4.08
CA PHE A 12 17.40 -7.47 -4.60
C PHE A 12 17.38 -8.31 -5.88
N ASP A 13 16.32 -9.08 -6.12
CA ASP A 13 16.18 -9.99 -7.28
C ASP A 13 15.21 -9.44 -8.34
N SER A 14 14.57 -8.28 -8.11
CA SER A 14 13.52 -7.72 -8.97
C SER A 14 13.88 -6.34 -9.52
N THR A 15 13.55 -6.10 -10.78
CA THR A 15 13.64 -4.80 -11.43
C THR A 15 12.55 -3.83 -10.95
N GLU A 16 12.74 -2.52 -11.16
CA GLU A 16 11.68 -1.54 -10.87
C GLU A 16 10.38 -1.83 -11.64
N LEU A 17 10.52 -2.30 -12.88
CA LEU A 17 9.41 -2.59 -13.77
C LEU A 17 8.57 -3.76 -13.24
N GLU A 18 9.21 -4.84 -12.81
CA GLU A 18 8.52 -5.99 -12.22
C GLU A 18 7.78 -5.61 -10.93
N ARG A 19 8.40 -4.76 -10.11
CA ARG A 19 7.75 -4.23 -8.90
C ARG A 19 6.54 -3.36 -9.22
N ASP A 20 6.63 -2.49 -10.23
CA ASP A 20 5.51 -1.65 -10.64
C ASP A 20 4.36 -2.47 -11.21
N ILE A 21 4.65 -3.48 -12.05
CA ILE A 21 3.64 -4.40 -12.57
C ILE A 21 2.95 -5.16 -11.44
N ALA A 22 3.73 -5.74 -10.52
CA ALA A 22 3.18 -6.43 -9.36
C ALA A 22 2.32 -5.49 -8.51
N LEU A 23 2.79 -4.27 -8.23
CA LEU A 23 2.03 -3.27 -7.46
C LEU A 23 0.69 -2.93 -8.12
N MET A 24 0.70 -2.71 -9.44
CA MET A 24 -0.49 -2.46 -10.23
C MET A 24 -1.49 -3.62 -10.15
N ASP A 25 -1.01 -4.86 -10.32
CA ASP A 25 -1.86 -6.05 -10.31
C ASP A 25 -2.46 -6.32 -8.93
N ARG A 26 -1.71 -6.10 -7.85
CA ARG A 26 -2.22 -6.24 -6.48
C ARG A 26 -3.32 -5.24 -6.13
N VAL A 27 -3.19 -3.99 -6.57
CA VAL A 27 -4.26 -2.99 -6.40
C VAL A 27 -5.48 -3.41 -7.20
N LYS A 28 -5.31 -3.90 -8.42
CA LYS A 28 -6.45 -4.38 -9.22
C LYS A 28 -7.13 -5.58 -8.60
N GLU A 29 -6.36 -6.53 -8.07
CA GLU A 29 -6.87 -7.71 -7.38
C GLU A 29 -7.69 -7.31 -6.14
N LYS A 30 -7.12 -6.48 -5.26
CA LYS A 30 -7.79 -6.03 -4.02
C LYS A 30 -9.13 -5.34 -4.27
N PHE A 31 -9.22 -4.55 -5.34
CA PHE A 31 -10.42 -3.76 -5.66
C PHE A 31 -11.23 -4.34 -6.83
N GLU A 32 -10.95 -5.59 -7.23
CA GLU A 32 -11.63 -6.31 -8.32
C GLU A 32 -11.75 -5.50 -9.63
N LEU A 33 -10.70 -4.72 -9.95
CA LEU A 33 -10.71 -3.79 -11.07
C LEU A 33 -10.52 -4.53 -12.40
N LYS A 34 -11.58 -4.52 -13.23
CA LYS A 34 -11.58 -5.14 -14.57
C LYS A 34 -10.71 -4.41 -15.60
N SER A 35 -10.33 -3.16 -15.35
CA SER A 35 -9.56 -2.35 -16.31
C SER A 35 -8.55 -1.43 -15.64
N ASP A 36 -7.49 -1.11 -16.40
CA ASP A 36 -6.44 -0.18 -15.94
C ASP A 36 -6.96 1.26 -15.81
N SER A 37 -8.11 1.61 -16.41
CA SER A 37 -8.73 2.93 -16.22
C SER A 37 -9.15 3.16 -14.76
N GLY A 38 -9.66 2.12 -14.09
CA GLY A 38 -10.02 2.18 -12.67
C GLY A 38 -8.78 2.40 -11.80
N LEU A 39 -7.73 1.63 -12.06
CA LEU A 39 -6.45 1.75 -11.37
C LEU A 39 -5.84 3.14 -11.57
N ALA A 40 -5.82 3.64 -12.82
CA ALA A 40 -5.30 4.95 -13.18
C ALA A 40 -5.96 6.07 -12.36
N ARG A 41 -7.29 6.02 -12.21
CA ARG A 41 -8.03 6.97 -11.38
C ARG A 41 -7.63 6.90 -9.91
N MET A 42 -7.44 5.70 -9.36
CA MET A 42 -7.10 5.51 -7.95
C MET A 42 -5.72 6.05 -7.59
N ILE A 43 -4.73 5.84 -8.46
CA ILE A 43 -3.35 6.26 -8.21
C ILE A 43 -3.01 7.64 -8.81
N GLY A 44 -3.96 8.24 -9.54
CA GLY A 44 -3.78 9.52 -10.24
C GLY A 44 -2.75 9.43 -11.37
N ALA A 45 -2.83 8.35 -12.16
CA ALA A 45 -2.08 8.17 -13.40
C ALA A 45 -3.01 8.37 -14.61
N HIS A 46 -2.42 8.59 -15.78
CA HIS A 46 -3.18 8.52 -17.04
C HIS A 46 -3.19 7.08 -17.55
N LYS A 47 -4.30 6.64 -18.16
CA LYS A 47 -4.44 5.26 -18.67
C LYS A 47 -3.32 4.88 -19.65
N SER A 48 -2.90 5.81 -20.51
CA SER A 48 -1.83 5.56 -21.49
C SER A 48 -0.52 5.19 -20.81
N VAL A 49 -0.19 5.82 -19.69
CA VAL A 49 1.02 5.52 -18.91
C VAL A 49 1.01 4.08 -18.43
N LEU A 50 -0.11 3.60 -17.88
CA LEU A 50 -0.22 2.20 -17.44
C LEU A 50 -0.14 1.22 -18.60
N SER A 51 -0.74 1.57 -19.74
CA SER A 51 -0.67 0.76 -20.95
C SER A 51 0.74 0.68 -21.51
N GLU A 52 1.50 1.77 -21.49
CA GLU A 52 2.91 1.81 -21.91
C GLU A 52 3.79 0.94 -21.01
N ILE A 53 3.63 1.05 -19.68
CA ILE A 53 4.34 0.22 -18.70
C ILE A 53 4.08 -1.27 -18.96
N ARG A 54 2.81 -1.67 -19.13
CA ARG A 54 2.44 -3.07 -19.43
C ARG A 54 2.96 -3.54 -20.78
N SER A 55 2.89 -2.71 -21.81
CA SER A 55 3.39 -3.05 -23.14
C SER A 55 4.89 -3.29 -23.12
N TYR A 56 5.64 -2.42 -22.42
CA TYR A 56 7.08 -2.58 -22.24
C TYR A 56 7.40 -3.86 -21.47
N ALA A 57 6.73 -4.12 -20.34
CA ALA A 57 6.90 -5.34 -19.55
C ALA A 57 6.61 -6.61 -20.37
N LYS A 58 5.55 -6.61 -21.19
CA LYS A 58 5.24 -7.72 -22.09
C LYS A 58 6.32 -7.93 -23.15
N SER A 59 6.88 -6.85 -23.69
CA SER A 59 7.97 -6.94 -24.66
C SER A 59 9.23 -7.55 -24.06
N VAL A 60 9.61 -7.12 -22.85
CA VAL A 60 10.74 -7.68 -22.09
C VAL A 60 10.50 -9.16 -21.76
N ALA A 61 9.30 -9.53 -21.32
CA ALA A 61 8.95 -10.92 -21.03
C ALA A 61 9.02 -11.83 -22.27
N ASN A 62 8.83 -11.26 -23.47
CA ASN A 62 8.98 -11.97 -24.74
C ASN A 62 10.45 -12.04 -25.23
N GLY A 63 11.42 -11.60 -24.42
CA GLY A 63 12.84 -11.62 -24.76
C GLY A 63 13.30 -10.47 -25.66
N ASN A 64 12.44 -9.48 -25.92
CA ASN A 64 12.84 -8.29 -26.66
C ASN A 64 13.57 -7.32 -25.73
N THR A 65 14.49 -6.53 -26.29
CA THR A 65 15.13 -5.42 -25.61
C THR A 65 14.62 -4.12 -26.25
N PRO A 66 13.52 -3.53 -25.76
CA PRO A 66 12.94 -2.35 -26.39
C PRO A 66 13.92 -1.19 -26.32
N GLU A 67 14.08 -0.46 -27.42
CA GLU A 67 14.92 0.74 -27.43
C GLU A 67 14.34 1.80 -26.47
N GLY A 68 15.18 2.30 -25.57
CA GLY A 68 14.83 3.35 -24.61
C GLY A 68 14.48 2.86 -23.20
N LYS A 69 14.40 3.83 -22.27
CA LYS A 69 14.10 3.57 -20.86
C LYS A 69 12.60 3.30 -20.69
N ALA A 70 12.26 2.19 -20.04
CA ALA A 70 10.89 1.89 -19.63
C ALA A 70 10.30 3.08 -18.86
N ARG A 71 9.08 3.49 -19.21
CA ARG A 71 8.30 4.35 -18.31
C ARG A 71 8.01 3.54 -17.05
N THR A 72 8.07 4.18 -15.89
CA THR A 72 7.79 3.57 -14.59
C THR A 72 6.75 4.41 -13.85
N LEU A 73 6.15 3.84 -12.81
CA LEU A 73 5.30 4.64 -11.92
C LEU A 73 6.15 5.67 -11.20
N THR A 74 5.60 6.87 -11.02
CA THR A 74 6.25 7.88 -10.19
C THR A 74 6.19 7.47 -8.72
N ALA A 75 7.09 8.03 -7.89
CA ALA A 75 7.10 7.77 -6.45
C ALA A 75 5.73 8.06 -5.79
N LEU A 76 5.03 9.12 -6.23
CA LEU A 76 3.71 9.46 -5.69
C LEU A 76 2.62 8.46 -6.12
N GLN A 77 2.69 7.93 -7.33
CA GLN A 77 1.76 6.89 -7.81
C GLN A 77 1.99 5.57 -7.05
N ARG A 78 3.25 5.20 -6.85
CA ARG A 78 3.64 4.04 -6.01
C ARG A 78 3.11 4.21 -4.59
N LEU A 79 3.31 5.39 -3.97
CA LEU A 79 2.81 5.69 -2.64
C LEU A 79 1.27 5.56 -2.55
N ARG A 80 0.54 6.11 -3.51
CA ARG A 80 -0.93 6.00 -3.56
C ARG A 80 -1.38 4.56 -3.72
N ALA A 81 -0.71 3.77 -4.56
CA ALA A 81 -0.98 2.34 -4.70
C ALA A 81 -0.79 1.60 -3.36
N PHE A 82 0.34 1.82 -2.68
CA PHE A 82 0.58 1.24 -1.35
C PHE A 82 -0.44 1.70 -0.31
N ASN A 83 -0.84 2.97 -0.33
CA ASN A 83 -1.87 3.50 0.56
C ASN A 83 -3.22 2.79 0.34
N HIS A 84 -3.58 2.51 -0.92
CA HIS A 84 -4.80 1.76 -1.25
C HIS A 84 -4.73 0.29 -0.86
N LEU A 85 -3.56 -0.35 -0.99
CA LEU A 85 -3.35 -1.71 -0.47
C LEU A 85 -3.47 -1.74 1.06
N GLY A 86 -2.95 -0.72 1.73
CA GLY A 86 -3.07 -0.57 3.17
C GLY A 86 -2.28 -1.62 3.96
N TYR A 87 -2.20 -1.39 5.26
CA TYR A 87 -1.37 -2.19 6.16
C TYR A 87 -1.77 -3.66 6.22
N ALA A 88 -3.07 -3.96 6.25
CA ALA A 88 -3.58 -5.33 6.34
C ALA A 88 -3.16 -6.18 5.13
N TRP A 89 -3.20 -5.60 3.92
CA TRP A 89 -2.76 -6.31 2.72
C TRP A 89 -1.24 -6.52 2.73
N ALA A 90 -0.47 -5.50 3.13
CA ALA A 90 0.98 -5.62 3.25
C ALA A 90 1.36 -6.70 4.28
N ARG A 91 0.66 -6.75 5.41
CA ARG A 91 0.83 -7.78 6.45
C ARG A 91 0.56 -9.18 5.91
N ASP A 92 -0.59 -9.41 5.28
CA ASP A 92 -0.96 -10.74 4.77
C ASP A 92 0.03 -11.22 3.69
N ALA A 93 0.49 -10.29 2.84
CA ALA A 93 1.50 -10.57 1.84
C ALA A 93 2.88 -10.89 2.45
N LEU A 94 3.29 -10.19 3.50
CA LEU A 94 4.53 -10.49 4.25
C LEU A 94 4.44 -11.83 4.98
N MET A 95 3.28 -12.16 5.58
CA MET A 95 3.04 -13.47 6.21
C MET A 95 3.16 -14.62 5.20
N ALA A 96 2.67 -14.42 3.97
CA ALA A 96 2.77 -15.42 2.91
C ALA A 96 4.20 -15.59 2.38
N ALA A 97 5.00 -14.53 2.37
CA ALA A 97 6.35 -14.51 1.79
C ALA A 97 7.45 -14.97 2.75
N PHE A 98 7.31 -14.76 4.06
CA PHE A 98 8.41 -15.00 5.02
C PHE A 98 8.40 -16.40 5.66
N PRO A 99 9.58 -16.90 6.10
CA PRO A 99 9.69 -18.09 6.95
C PRO A 99 8.97 -17.91 8.30
N GLU A 100 8.53 -19.03 8.91
CA GLU A 100 7.71 -19.02 10.15
C GLU A 100 8.31 -18.17 11.29
N ALA A 101 9.63 -18.22 11.48
CA ALA A 101 10.29 -17.45 12.53
C ALA A 101 10.11 -15.92 12.39
N VAL A 102 10.04 -15.41 11.15
CA VAL A 102 9.82 -13.99 10.87
C VAL A 102 8.34 -13.63 10.93
N ARG A 103 7.44 -14.60 10.65
CA ARG A 103 5.99 -14.43 10.84
C ARG A 103 5.63 -14.17 12.30
N GLU A 104 6.23 -14.91 13.24
CA GLU A 104 5.96 -14.78 14.67
C GLU A 104 6.38 -13.42 15.24
N GLU A 105 7.54 -12.92 14.83
CA GLU A 105 7.98 -11.54 15.16
C GLU A 105 7.00 -10.50 14.61
N LEU A 106 6.57 -10.64 13.36
CA LEU A 106 5.60 -9.71 12.76
C LEU A 106 4.24 -9.76 13.49
N ARG A 107 3.77 -10.95 13.91
CA ARG A 107 2.55 -11.12 14.73
C ARG A 107 2.68 -10.41 16.07
N LYS A 108 3.84 -10.51 16.72
CA LYS A 108 4.10 -9.87 18.01
C LYS A 108 4.11 -8.34 17.90
N SER A 109 4.82 -7.77 16.93
CA SER A 109 4.82 -6.33 16.70
C SER A 109 3.44 -5.75 16.33
N ASP A 110 2.61 -6.54 15.64
CA ASP A 110 1.22 -6.17 15.34
C ASP A 110 0.34 -6.08 16.58
N ASN A 111 0.48 -7.05 17.48
CA ASN A 111 -0.23 -7.05 18.74
C ASN A 111 0.19 -5.82 19.56
N GLU A 112 1.48 -5.50 19.61
CA GLU A 112 2.01 -4.31 20.29
C GLU A 112 1.45 -3.00 19.72
N ARG A 113 1.35 -2.85 18.39
CA ARG A 113 0.69 -1.70 17.74
C ARG A 113 -0.80 -1.60 18.06
N THR A 114 -1.49 -2.74 18.09
CA THR A 114 -2.91 -2.80 18.45
C THR A 114 -3.09 -2.36 19.89
N HIS A 115 -2.23 -2.84 20.80
CA HIS A 115 -2.22 -2.39 22.20
C HIS A 115 -1.93 -0.90 22.34
N ALA A 116 -0.98 -0.33 21.58
CA ALA A 116 -0.68 1.09 21.61
C ALA A 116 -1.87 1.97 21.17
N ASN A 117 -2.54 1.60 20.07
CA ASN A 117 -3.71 2.35 19.57
C ASN A 117 -4.93 2.23 20.50
N VAL A 118 -5.08 1.12 21.22
CA VAL A 118 -6.14 0.94 22.23
C VAL A 118 -5.88 1.82 23.46
N VAL A 119 -4.62 1.96 23.88
CA VAL A 119 -4.24 2.83 25.01
C VAL A 119 -4.47 4.30 24.67
N ASP A 120 -4.16 4.73 23.45
CA ASP A 120 -4.37 6.12 22.99
C ASP A 120 -5.87 6.47 22.82
N ALA A 121 -6.70 5.48 22.44
CA ALA A 121 -8.16 5.63 22.39
C ALA A 121 -8.82 5.60 23.78
N ALA A 122 -8.13 5.05 24.80
CA ALA A 122 -8.63 4.93 26.16
C ALA A 122 -8.35 6.17 27.02
N GLU A 123 -7.58 7.16 26.55
CA GLU A 123 -7.46 8.44 27.25
C GLU A 123 -8.73 9.29 27.04
N PRO A 124 -9.56 9.51 28.09
CA PRO A 124 -10.70 10.40 27.95
C PRO A 124 -10.17 11.82 27.73
N ARG A 125 -10.41 12.39 26.54
CA ARG A 125 -10.23 13.81 26.28
C ARG A 125 -10.98 14.60 27.36
N ARG A 126 -10.25 15.16 28.34
CA ARG A 126 -10.77 16.08 29.34
C ARG A 126 -11.41 17.28 28.62
N THR A 127 -12.72 17.21 28.42
CA THR A 127 -13.53 18.36 28.02
C THR A 127 -13.54 19.33 29.18
N LYS A 128 -12.81 20.45 29.04
CA LYS A 128 -12.95 21.61 29.93
C LYS A 128 -14.36 22.16 29.75
N VAL A 129 -15.27 21.77 30.64
CA VAL A 129 -16.58 22.40 30.79
C VAL A 129 -16.32 23.84 31.26
N ARG A 130 -16.61 24.80 30.38
CA ARG A 130 -16.55 26.24 30.70
C ARG A 130 -17.76 26.59 31.56
N SER A 131 -17.56 26.67 32.87
CA SER A 131 -18.57 27.16 33.82
C SER A 131 -18.91 28.62 33.50
N LYS A 132 -20.16 28.89 33.11
CA LYS A 132 -20.71 30.27 33.05
C LYS A 132 -20.89 30.75 34.48
N ALA A 133 -20.16 31.80 34.87
CA ALA A 133 -20.44 32.53 36.10
C ALA A 133 -21.76 33.31 35.93
N GLN A 134 -22.70 33.03 36.83
CA GLN A 134 -23.97 33.71 36.97
C GLN A 134 -23.76 34.86 37.96
N THR A 135 -23.57 36.09 37.47
CA THR A 135 -23.62 37.30 38.30
C THR A 135 -25.01 37.90 38.18
N GLY A 136 -25.86 37.59 39.16
CA GLY A 136 -26.96 38.47 39.51
C GLY A 136 -26.42 39.61 40.38
N THR A 137 -26.84 40.83 40.08
CA THR A 137 -26.80 41.91 41.07
C THR A 137 -28.10 42.67 40.97
N VAL A 138 -28.80 42.64 42.10
CA VAL A 138 -30.00 43.38 42.45
C VAL A 138 -29.58 44.81 42.81
N SER A 139 -30.23 45.80 42.22
CA SER A 139 -30.71 47.05 42.85
C SER A 139 -31.47 47.87 41.83
#